data_AF-A0A0D0S150-F1
#
_entry.id   AF-A0A0D0S150-F1
#
_cell.length_a   1.000
_cell.length_b   1.000
_cell.length_c   1.000
_cell.angle_alpha   90.00
_cell.angle_beta   90.00
_cell.angle_gamma   90.00
#
_symmetry.space_group_name_H-M   'P 1'
#
loop_
_entity.id
_entity.type
_entity.pdbx_description
1 polymer ?
#
loop_
_entity_poly.entity_id
_entity_poly.type
_entity_poly.pdbx_seq_one_letter_code
_entity_poly.pdbx_strand_id
1 'polypeptide(L)'
;MYSKEHLENKINQSKGVDYMSTVIVQKWGNSLGIRIPKDAADKIGIKQGSEIELNVIGNEGIITLKPKRTRKKYTLEELILQITPENRHEEIDFGMEGRELI
;
A
#
# COMPACT_ATOMS: atom_id res chain seq x y z
N MET A 1 35.70 17.40 -3.80
CA MET A 1 35.13 17.58 -5.16
C MET A 1 34.57 16.26 -5.61
N TYR A 2 33.26 16.15 -5.84
CA TYR A 2 32.68 14.90 -6.37
C TYR A 2 33.10 14.73 -7.85
N SER A 3 33.66 13.56 -8.18
CA SER A 3 34.10 13.21 -9.54
C SER A 3 32.91 13.24 -10.52
N LYS A 4 33.16 13.64 -11.77
CA LYS A 4 32.16 13.67 -12.86
C LYS A 4 31.44 12.33 -13.03
N GLU A 5 32.13 11.24 -12.77
CA GLU A 5 31.60 9.87 -12.80
C GLU A 5 30.51 9.62 -11.73
N HIS A 6 30.62 10.29 -10.58
CA HIS A 6 29.62 10.23 -9.50
C HIS A 6 28.35 11.03 -9.85
N LEU A 7 28.49 12.10 -10.65
CA LEU A 7 27.37 12.88 -11.16
C LEU A 7 26.65 12.15 -12.31
N GLU A 8 27.40 11.52 -13.22
CA GLU A 8 26.85 10.72 -14.33
C GLU A 8 26.08 9.49 -13.85
N ASN A 9 26.57 8.79 -12.82
CA ASN A 9 25.84 7.67 -12.21
C ASN A 9 24.53 8.11 -11.53
N LYS A 10 24.47 9.32 -10.97
CA LYS A 10 23.25 9.89 -10.37
C LYS A 10 22.21 10.29 -11.42
N ILE A 11 22.68 10.80 -12.57
CA ILE A 11 21.84 11.18 -13.71
C ILE A 11 21.27 9.93 -14.40
N ASN A 12 22.07 8.88 -14.56
CA ASN A 12 21.61 7.63 -15.19
C ASN A 12 20.65 6.81 -14.31
N GLN A 13 20.73 6.92 -12.99
CA GLN A 13 19.73 6.35 -12.06
C GLN A 13 18.38 7.10 -12.05
N SER A 14 18.34 8.33 -12.57
CA SER A 14 17.13 9.19 -12.54
C SER A 14 16.15 8.94 -13.69
N LYS A 15 16.56 8.20 -14.74
CA LYS A 15 15.70 7.82 -15.85
C LYS A 15 14.78 6.66 -15.42
N GLY A 16 13.68 6.98 -14.73
CA GLY A 16 12.64 6.00 -14.36
C GLY A 16 12.08 6.12 -12.94
N VAL A 17 12.42 7.17 -12.20
CA VAL A 17 11.96 7.38 -10.81
C VAL A 17 10.93 8.52 -10.76
N ASP A 18 9.65 8.18 -10.60
CA ASP A 18 8.54 9.14 -10.59
C ASP A 18 8.40 9.96 -9.30
N TYR A 19 9.13 9.59 -8.25
CA TYR A 19 9.19 10.26 -6.95
C TYR A 19 10.47 9.87 -6.20
N MET A 20 11.18 10.84 -5.61
CA MET A 20 12.36 10.57 -4.79
C MET A 20 12.37 11.45 -3.54
N SER A 21 12.60 10.83 -2.38
CA SER A 21 12.77 11.52 -1.09
C SER A 21 13.71 10.73 -0.20
N THR A 22 14.37 11.40 0.75
CA THR A 22 15.11 10.75 1.83
C THR A 22 14.24 10.71 3.07
N VAL A 23 14.10 9.55 3.70
CA VAL A 23 13.33 9.35 4.93
C VAL A 23 14.20 8.74 6.01
N ILE A 24 13.90 9.04 7.26
CA ILE A 24 14.64 8.53 8.42
C ILE A 24 13.91 7.31 8.97
N VAL A 25 14.66 6.24 9.22
CA VAL A 25 14.15 5.03 9.87
C VAL A 25 13.83 5.33 11.33
N GLN A 26 12.69 4.85 11.81
CA GLN A 26 12.19 5.07 13.17
C GLN A 26 11.86 3.74 13.83
N LYS A 27 11.88 3.70 15.18
CA LYS A 27 11.43 2.53 15.95
C LYS A 27 9.91 2.55 16.11
N TRP A 28 9.22 1.51 15.67
CA TRP A 28 7.79 1.27 15.87
C TRP A 28 7.63 -0.05 16.65
N GLY A 29 7.48 0.05 17.97
CA GLY A 29 7.46 -1.13 18.85
C GLY A 29 8.76 -1.94 18.78
N ASN A 30 8.65 -3.23 18.43
CA ASN A 30 9.79 -4.14 18.26
C ASN A 30 10.39 -4.13 16.84
N SER A 31 9.94 -3.24 15.97
CA SER A 31 10.39 -3.19 14.58
C SER A 31 10.81 -1.79 14.15
N LEU A 32 11.40 -1.70 12.96
CA LEU A 32 11.75 -0.46 12.31
C LEU A 32 10.68 -0.10 11.26
N GLY A 33 10.42 1.20 11.12
CA GLY A 33 9.46 1.72 10.16
C GLY A 33 10.00 2.96 9.44
N ILE A 34 9.49 3.17 8.24
CA ILE A 34 9.70 4.39 7.46
C ILE A 34 8.34 5.02 7.16
N ARG A 35 8.29 6.36 7.16
CA ARG A 35 7.12 7.08 6.66
C ARG A 35 7.18 7.11 5.15
N ILE A 36 6.09 6.74 4.49
CA ILE A 36 5.92 6.92 3.05
C ILE A 36 5.24 8.27 2.84
N PRO A 37 5.89 9.24 2.15
CA PRO A 37 5.26 10.51 1.84
C PRO A 37 3.95 10.33 1.07
N LYS A 38 2.98 11.21 1.33
CA LYS A 38 1.64 11.13 0.72
C LYS A 38 1.70 11.05 -0.81
N ASP A 39 2.47 11.93 -1.44
CA ASP A 39 2.60 11.98 -2.90
C ASP A 39 3.15 10.66 -3.49
N ALA A 40 4.05 9.99 -2.76
CA ALA A 40 4.57 8.69 -3.16
C ALA A 40 3.50 7.60 -3.03
N ALA A 41 2.76 7.59 -1.91
CA ALA A 41 1.70 6.61 -1.65
C ALA A 41 0.56 6.73 -2.67
N ASP A 42 0.11 7.94 -2.98
CA ASP A 42 -0.97 8.22 -3.92
C ASP A 42 -0.61 7.75 -5.34
N LYS A 43 0.63 7.96 -5.79
CA LYS A 43 1.12 7.51 -7.11
C LYS A 43 1.00 6.00 -7.32
N ILE A 44 1.16 5.21 -6.26
CA ILE A 44 1.11 3.74 -6.33
C ILE A 44 -0.17 3.15 -5.70
N GLY A 45 -1.13 4.00 -5.34
CA GLY A 45 -2.44 3.60 -4.83
C GLY A 45 -2.40 2.88 -3.48
N ILE A 46 -1.41 3.17 -2.63
CA ILE A 46 -1.32 2.64 -1.26
C ILE A 46 -2.12 3.55 -0.33
N LYS A 47 -2.93 2.93 0.53
CA LYS A 47 -3.66 3.60 1.60
C LYS A 47 -3.46 2.87 2.92
N GLN A 48 -3.96 3.44 4.00
CA GLN A 48 -3.97 2.76 5.29
C GLN A 48 -4.68 1.40 5.16
N GLY A 49 -4.04 0.35 5.69
CA GLY A 49 -4.51 -1.03 5.58
C GLY A 49 -4.17 -1.74 4.27
N SER A 50 -3.50 -1.09 3.32
CA SER A 50 -2.97 -1.79 2.13
C SER A 50 -1.91 -2.81 2.51
N GLU A 51 -2.00 -4.01 1.95
CA GLU A 51 -0.96 -5.02 2.03
C GLU A 51 0.21 -4.67 1.09
N ILE A 52 1.44 -4.84 1.58
CA ILE A 52 2.68 -4.59 0.84
C ILE A 52 3.55 -5.85 0.92
N GLU A 53 4.07 -6.28 -0.22
CA GLU A 53 5.13 -7.27 -0.29
C GLU A 53 6.49 -6.61 -0.09
N LEU A 54 7.27 -7.13 0.85
CA LEU A 54 8.62 -6.67 1.16
C LEU A 54 9.62 -7.75 0.75
N ASN A 55 10.52 -7.40 -0.17
CA ASN A 55 11.62 -8.27 -0.58
C ASN A 55 12.96 -7.63 -0.23
N VAL A 56 13.88 -8.44 0.29
CA VAL A 56 15.24 -8.02 0.63
C VAL A 56 16.23 -8.72 -0.31
N ILE A 57 16.98 -7.92 -1.06
CA ILE A 57 18.08 -8.38 -1.91
C ILE A 57 19.37 -8.09 -1.15
N GLY A 58 19.73 -9.00 -0.25
CA GLY A 58 20.76 -8.77 0.78
C GLY A 58 22.16 -8.49 0.23
N ASN A 59 22.52 -9.09 -0.90
CA ASN A 59 23.79 -8.86 -1.60
C ASN A 59 23.92 -7.44 -2.16
N GLU A 60 22.81 -6.76 -2.44
CA GLU A 60 22.79 -5.40 -2.99
C GLU A 60 22.39 -4.35 -1.94
N GLY A 61 21.99 -4.78 -0.73
CA GLY A 61 21.47 -3.88 0.29
C GLY A 61 20.16 -3.20 -0.10
N ILE A 62 19.38 -3.81 -1.01
CA ILE A 62 18.15 -3.23 -1.55
C ILE A 62 16.94 -3.86 -0.84
N ILE A 63 16.03 -2.99 -0.39
CA ILE A 63 14.68 -3.37 0.03
C ILE A 63 13.71 -2.87 -1.04
N THR A 64 12.89 -3.76 -1.58
CA THR A 64 11.81 -3.38 -2.50
C THR A 64 10.46 -3.58 -1.84
N LEU A 65 9.58 -2.59 -2.00
CA LEU A 65 8.21 -2.59 -1.50
C LEU A 65 7.25 -2.55 -2.69
N LYS A 66 6.34 -3.52 -2.78
CA LYS A 66 5.34 -3.59 -3.85
C LYS A 66 3.94 -3.71 -3.27
N PRO A 67 2.96 -2.89 -3.67
CA PRO A 67 1.58 -3.09 -3.26
C PRO A 67 1.11 -4.49 -3.67
N LYS A 68 0.57 -5.25 -2.72
CA LYS A 68 0.03 -6.57 -3.01
C LYS A 68 -1.30 -6.40 -3.73
N ARG A 69 -1.30 -6.61 -5.05
CA ARG A 69 -2.49 -6.42 -5.91
C ARG A 69 -3.46 -7.60 -5.86
N THR A 70 -3.19 -8.63 -5.07
CA THR A 70 -4.07 -9.80 -4.93
C THR A 70 -5.28 -9.47 -4.07
N ARG A 71 -6.16 -8.58 -4.54
CA ARG A 71 -7.56 -8.77 -4.20
C ARG A 71 -7.99 -10.03 -4.89
N LYS A 72 -8.46 -11.00 -4.12
CA LYS A 72 -9.10 -12.19 -4.68
C LYS A 72 -10.24 -11.68 -5.56
N LYS A 73 -10.12 -11.89 -6.87
CA LYS A 73 -11.15 -11.52 -7.82
C LYS A 73 -12.24 -12.56 -7.63
N TYR A 74 -13.30 -12.17 -6.97
CA TYR A 74 -14.51 -12.96 -6.92
C TYR A 74 -15.39 -12.58 -8.10
N THR A 75 -15.99 -13.57 -8.75
CA THR A 75 -17.13 -13.31 -9.64
C THR A 75 -18.42 -13.28 -8.83
N LEU A 76 -19.46 -12.65 -9.37
CA LEU A 76 -20.77 -12.64 -8.71
C LEU A 76 -21.31 -14.07 -8.55
N GLU A 77 -21.11 -14.90 -9.57
CA GLU A 77 -21.53 -16.30 -9.59
C GLU A 77 -20.85 -17.09 -8.46
N GLU A 78 -19.54 -16.90 -8.27
CA GLU A 78 -18.78 -17.54 -7.18
C GLU A 78 -19.30 -17.16 -5.79
N LEU A 79 -19.74 -15.91 -5.60
CA LEU A 79 -20.27 -15.43 -4.33
C LEU A 79 -21.68 -15.99 -4.08
N ILE A 80 -22.55 -15.98 -5.09
CA ILE A 80 -23.92 -16.49 -4.97
C ILE A 80 -23.92 -17.99 -4.66
N LEU A 81 -23.02 -18.77 -5.30
CA LEU A 81 -22.89 -20.21 -5.05
C LEU A 81 -22.50 -20.57 -3.61
N GLN A 82 -21.94 -19.63 -2.85
CA GLN A 82 -21.55 -19.85 -1.45
C GLN A 82 -22.67 -19.52 -0.44
N ILE A 83 -23.82 -19.01 -0.88
CA ILE A 83 -24.96 -18.73 -0.01
C ILE A 83 -25.66 -20.03 0.37
N THR A 84 -25.82 -20.30 1.66
CA THR A 84 -26.55 -21.44 2.22
C THR A 84 -27.67 -20.94 3.15
N PRO A 85 -28.70 -21.76 3.44
CA PRO A 85 -29.72 -21.39 4.41
C PRO A 85 -29.16 -21.00 5.78
N GLU A 86 -28.04 -21.61 6.20
CA GLU A 86 -27.42 -21.40 7.50
C GLU A 86 -26.57 -20.11 7.59
N ASN A 87 -26.07 -19.60 6.45
CA ASN A 87 -25.25 -18.38 6.39
C ASN A 87 -26.02 -17.15 5.87
N ARG A 88 -27.31 -17.33 5.57
CA ARG A 88 -28.17 -16.24 5.12
C ARG A 88 -28.46 -15.33 6.31
N HIS A 89 -28.05 -14.07 6.18
CA HIS A 89 -28.32 -13.06 7.19
C HIS A 89 -29.73 -12.51 6.99
N GLU A 90 -30.47 -12.30 8.09
CA GLU A 90 -31.74 -11.57 8.08
C GLU A 90 -31.49 -10.08 7.86
N GLU A 91 -32.55 -9.36 7.50
CA GLU A 91 -32.51 -7.90 7.43
C GLU A 91 -32.17 -7.33 8.80
N ILE A 92 -31.17 -6.43 8.83
CA ILE A 92 -30.80 -5.70 10.04
C ILE A 92 -31.53 -4.35 10.00
N ASP A 93 -32.44 -4.16 10.94
CA ASP A 93 -33.04 -2.84 11.20
C ASP A 93 -32.02 -1.97 11.94
N PHE A 94 -31.48 -0.96 11.25
CA PHE A 94 -30.56 0.02 11.83
C PHE A 94 -31.29 1.10 12.64
N GLY A 95 -32.63 1.07 12.71
CA GLY A 95 -33.45 2.07 13.36
C GLY A 95 -33.55 3.38 12.58
N MET A 96 -34.08 4.40 13.24
CA MET A 96 -34.27 5.73 12.66
C MET A 96 -33.15 6.67 13.15
N GLU A 97 -32.28 7.11 12.26
CA GLU A 97 -31.32 8.19 12.54
C GLU A 97 -31.78 9.52 11.92
N GLY A 98 -31.68 10.61 12.69
CA GLY A 98 -31.93 11.98 12.23
C GLY A 98 -33.07 12.71 12.96
N ARG A 99 -32.75 13.87 13.55
CA ARG A 99 -33.68 14.97 13.88
C ARG A 99 -33.10 16.28 13.34
N GLU A 100 -32.66 16.29 12.09
CA GLU A 100 -32.17 17.51 11.49
C GLU A 100 -33.37 18.44 11.23
N LEU A 101 -33.43 19.53 11.99
CA LEU A 101 -34.26 20.68 11.68
C LEU A 101 -33.50 21.46 10.60
N ILE A 102 -34.04 21.46 9.38
CA ILE A 102 -33.59 22.31 8.28
C ILE A 102 -33.94 23.77 8.60
#